data_AF-A0A1Y2HXQ2-F1
#
_entry.id   AF-A0A1Y2HXQ2-F1
#
_cell.length_a   1.000
_cell.length_b   1.000
_cell.length_c   1.000
_cell.angle_alpha   90.00
_cell.angle_beta   90.00
_cell.angle_gamma   90.00
#
_symmetry.space_group_name_H-M   'P 1'
#
loop_
_entity.id
_entity.type
_entity.pdbx_description
1 polymer ?
#
loop_
_entity_poly.entity_id
_entity_poly.type
_entity_poly.pdbx_seq_one_letter_code
_entity_poly.pdbx_strand_id
1 'polypeptide(L)'
;AFVRLRVGDNSGEPVYRVCQIIDVTEYKRPYSVQTVRTNKSFLLKHGSAEKVFLADIFSNTPFTQAEFDRWRLTCESESIPLPTKADAQHKAKDIAQAEAHIFTDEEISLMVKKKMQLPGAVPRNFAAEKSVLIKKLHLAKANGDRAAIDDISNQLREIDAIVEAKVFGGDDGNSTAAFARRREGGDTMLASAMGGKNIFKNPGLLERKRPAAGPGVSQVGTDSGARLGTLADIPGLSFAPAGPPLPDLVAAAEDDDDDGDGGVLDLYKSAPKLDLDL
;
A
#
# COMPACT_ATOMS: atom_id res chain seq x y z
N ALA A 1 6.20 -0.66 29.92
CA ALA A 1 5.09 -1.22 29.12
C ALA A 1 5.44 -2.64 28.73
N PHE A 2 4.45 -3.50 28.46
CA PHE A 2 4.64 -4.93 28.19
C PHE A 2 3.92 -5.33 26.91
N VAL A 3 4.45 -6.34 26.23
CA VAL A 3 3.90 -6.89 24.98
C VAL A 3 3.82 -8.40 25.04
N ARG A 4 2.86 -8.97 24.30
CA ARG A 4 2.69 -10.42 24.11
C ARG A 4 3.42 -10.84 22.85
N LEU A 5 4.53 -11.54 23.01
CA LEU A 5 5.42 -11.93 21.92
C LEU A 5 5.18 -13.40 21.54
N ARG A 6 4.95 -13.69 20.25
CA ARG A 6 5.01 -15.06 19.74
C ARG A 6 6.47 -15.47 19.55
N VAL A 7 6.93 -16.46 20.30
CA VAL A 7 8.34 -16.91 20.26
C VAL A 7 8.54 -18.07 19.28
N GLY A 8 7.53 -18.90 19.08
CA GLY A 8 7.58 -20.04 18.19
C GLY A 8 6.42 -20.99 18.47
N ASP A 9 6.51 -22.21 17.97
CA ASP A 9 5.50 -23.25 18.14
C ASP A 9 6.09 -24.41 18.95
N ASN A 10 5.33 -24.93 19.91
CA ASN A 10 5.69 -26.09 20.70
C ASN A 10 4.63 -27.18 20.46
N SER A 11 5.05 -28.30 19.88
CA SER A 11 4.14 -29.40 19.52
C SER A 11 2.93 -28.97 18.66
N GLY A 12 3.11 -27.94 17.83
CA GLY A 12 2.06 -27.38 16.97
C GLY A 12 1.23 -26.26 17.60
N GLU A 13 1.41 -25.96 18.88
CA GLU A 13 0.73 -24.85 19.55
C GLU A 13 1.63 -23.61 19.59
N PRO A 14 1.11 -22.43 19.20
CA PRO A 14 1.88 -21.19 19.26
C PRO A 14 2.15 -20.80 20.71
N VAL A 15 3.43 -20.62 21.04
CA VAL A 15 3.89 -20.24 22.37
C VAL A 15 4.14 -18.74 22.45
N TYR A 16 3.47 -18.11 23.41
CA TYR A 16 3.59 -16.71 23.71
C TYR A 16 4.37 -16.46 25.00
N ARG A 17 5.03 -15.31 25.08
CA ARG A 17 5.73 -14.83 26.27
C ARG A 17 5.43 -13.36 26.53
N VAL A 18 5.43 -12.99 27.80
CA VAL A 18 5.37 -11.60 28.24
C VAL A 18 6.77 -11.01 28.14
N CYS A 19 6.91 -9.89 27.44
CA CYS A 19 8.17 -9.16 27.34
C CYS A 19 7.98 -7.70 27.71
N GLN A 20 8.96 -7.13 28.40
CA GLN A 20 9.02 -5.70 28.70
C GLN A 20 9.64 -4.97 27.51
N ILE A 21 9.04 -3.85 27.10
CA ILE A 21 9.67 -2.94 26.13
C ILE A 21 10.73 -2.12 26.89
N ILE A 22 11.99 -2.22 26.47
CA ILE A 22 13.07 -1.37 26.97
C ILE A 22 13.18 -0.12 26.10
N ASP A 23 13.30 -0.31 24.78
CA ASP A 23 13.59 0.77 23.85
C ASP A 23 13.04 0.50 22.44
N VAL A 24 12.94 1.54 21.62
CA VAL A 24 12.53 1.48 20.22
C VAL A 24 13.71 1.91 19.35
N THR A 25 14.15 1.01 18.47
CA THR A 25 15.31 1.19 17.58
C THR A 25 14.90 1.07 16.12
N GLU A 26 15.68 1.57 15.19
CA GLU A 26 15.36 1.46 13.75
C GLU A 26 15.98 0.20 13.12
N TYR A 27 15.15 -0.55 12.39
CA TYR A 27 15.56 -1.71 11.62
C TYR A 27 15.98 -1.30 10.21
N LYS A 28 16.99 -2.01 9.66
CA LYS A 28 17.60 -1.68 8.37
C LYS A 28 16.64 -1.82 7.18
N ARG A 29 15.60 -2.65 7.30
CA ARG A 29 14.67 -2.95 6.20
C ARG A 29 13.25 -2.58 6.63
N PRO A 30 12.52 -1.76 5.85
CA PRO A 30 11.12 -1.50 6.13
C PRO A 30 10.32 -2.80 5.97
N TYR A 31 9.37 -3.02 6.87
CA TYR A 31 8.46 -4.16 6.88
C TYR A 31 7.02 -3.67 7.02
N SER A 32 6.06 -4.52 6.69
CA SER A 32 4.64 -4.20 6.83
C SER A 32 4.11 -4.85 8.10
N VAL A 33 3.36 -4.08 8.89
CA VAL A 33 2.54 -4.55 10.00
C VAL A 33 1.11 -4.32 9.57
N GLN A 34 0.39 -5.40 9.26
CA GLN A 34 -0.95 -5.33 8.67
C GLN A 34 -0.95 -4.45 7.40
N THR A 35 -1.56 -3.26 7.46
CA THR A 35 -1.65 -2.30 6.35
C THR A 35 -0.58 -1.21 6.40
N VAL A 36 0.13 -1.06 7.52
CA VAL A 36 1.07 0.04 7.78
C VAL A 36 2.50 -0.43 7.53
N ARG A 37 3.30 0.39 6.86
CA ARG A 37 4.71 0.10 6.61
C ARG A 37 5.59 0.87 7.58
N THR A 38 6.44 0.16 8.31
CA THR A 38 7.30 0.73 9.37
C THR A 38 8.71 0.16 9.30
N ASN A 39 9.69 0.90 9.80
CA ASN A 39 11.05 0.43 10.03
C ASN A 39 11.39 0.37 11.52
N LYS A 40 10.44 0.58 12.42
CA LYS A 40 10.69 0.55 13.87
C LYS A 40 10.87 -0.88 14.35
N SER A 41 11.74 -1.08 15.33
CA SER A 41 11.95 -2.35 16.02
C SER A 41 12.03 -2.12 17.51
N PHE A 42 11.73 -3.15 18.28
CA PHE A 42 11.56 -3.03 19.73
C PHE A 42 12.62 -3.88 20.42
N LEU A 43 13.42 -3.25 21.27
CA LEU A 43 14.28 -3.95 22.20
C LEU A 43 13.41 -4.47 23.35
N LEU A 44 13.23 -5.78 23.37
CA LEU A 44 12.39 -6.45 24.35
C LEU A 44 13.23 -7.23 25.35
N LYS A 45 12.76 -7.25 26.60
CA LYS A 45 13.35 -7.99 27.71
C LYS A 45 12.40 -9.07 28.21
N HIS A 46 12.91 -10.27 28.39
CA HIS A 46 12.21 -11.37 29.06
C HIS A 46 13.17 -12.00 30.06
N GLY A 47 12.94 -11.74 31.34
CA GLY A 47 13.96 -12.03 32.33
C GLY A 47 15.22 -11.20 32.07
N SER A 48 16.40 -11.82 32.04
CA SER A 48 17.70 -11.21 31.79
C SER A 48 18.02 -11.16 30.30
N ALA A 49 17.27 -11.85 29.46
CA ALA A 49 17.49 -11.89 28.03
C ALA A 49 16.91 -10.64 27.36
N GLU A 50 17.73 -9.95 26.59
CA GLU A 50 17.35 -8.78 25.81
C GLU A 50 17.58 -9.05 24.33
N LYS A 51 16.56 -8.79 23.51
CA LYS A 51 16.65 -9.01 22.05
C LYS A 51 15.73 -8.08 21.30
N VAL A 52 16.18 -7.66 20.11
CA VAL A 52 15.41 -6.83 19.20
C VAL A 52 14.43 -7.69 18.41
N PHE A 53 13.16 -7.29 18.41
CA PHE A 53 12.08 -7.92 17.66
C PHE A 53 11.32 -6.89 16.82
N LEU A 54 10.66 -7.38 15.77
CA LEU A 54 9.76 -6.59 14.94
C LEU A 54 8.33 -6.68 15.49
N ALA A 55 7.49 -5.67 15.23
CA ALA A 55 6.12 -5.64 15.72
C ALA A 55 5.19 -6.68 15.08
N ASP A 56 5.56 -7.26 13.94
CA ASP A 56 4.73 -8.22 13.18
C ASP A 56 4.38 -9.50 13.98
N ILE A 57 5.23 -9.86 14.95
CA ILE A 57 5.04 -11.06 15.78
C ILE A 57 4.38 -10.77 17.13
N PHE A 58 3.83 -9.57 17.31
CA PHE A 58 3.10 -9.19 18.52
C PHE A 58 1.65 -9.65 18.43
N SER A 59 1.12 -10.13 19.55
CA SER A 59 -0.27 -10.55 19.66
C SER A 59 -1.11 -9.46 20.31
N ASN A 60 -2.32 -9.25 19.77
CA ASN A 60 -3.30 -8.28 20.31
C ASN A 60 -4.19 -8.88 21.40
N THR A 61 -4.08 -10.18 21.70
CA THR A 61 -4.89 -10.80 22.75
C THR A 61 -4.31 -10.50 24.13
N PRO A 62 -5.12 -10.49 25.19
CA PRO A 62 -4.63 -10.31 26.55
C PRO A 62 -3.67 -11.44 26.97
N PHE A 63 -2.85 -11.16 27.97
CA PHE A 63 -1.96 -12.15 28.58
C PHE A 63 -2.78 -13.25 29.26
N THR A 64 -2.37 -14.50 29.08
CA THR A 64 -2.95 -15.61 29.82
C THR A 64 -2.26 -15.76 31.18
N GLN A 65 -2.96 -16.32 32.17
CA GLN A 65 -2.39 -16.54 33.50
C GLN A 65 -1.12 -17.40 33.43
N ALA A 66 -1.11 -18.45 32.59
CA ALA A 66 0.04 -19.32 32.38
C ALA A 66 1.26 -18.61 31.76
N GLU A 67 1.05 -17.59 30.93
CA GLU A 67 2.15 -16.76 30.40
C GLU A 67 2.70 -15.82 31.48
N PHE A 68 1.82 -15.22 32.28
CA PHE A 68 2.19 -14.32 33.36
C PHE A 68 2.95 -15.05 34.47
N ASP A 69 2.45 -16.22 34.91
CA ASP A 69 3.09 -17.02 35.95
C ASP A 69 4.48 -17.47 35.52
N ARG A 70 4.65 -17.90 34.27
CA ARG A 70 5.97 -18.23 33.72
C ARG A 70 6.91 -17.04 33.72
N TRP A 71 6.45 -15.88 33.24
CA TRP A 71 7.27 -14.66 33.25
C TRP A 71 7.67 -14.26 34.68
N ARG A 72 6.73 -14.31 35.62
CA ARG A 72 6.98 -14.03 37.04
C ARG A 72 8.04 -14.98 37.62
N LEU A 73 7.87 -16.29 37.40
CA LEU A 73 8.84 -17.30 37.86
C LEU A 73 10.22 -17.06 37.27
N THR A 74 10.32 -16.71 35.98
CA THR A 74 11.60 -16.36 35.35
C THR A 74 12.24 -15.14 36.02
N CYS A 75 11.48 -14.07 36.24
CA CYS A 75 11.98 -12.87 36.93
C CYS A 75 12.44 -13.18 38.36
N GLU A 76 11.68 -13.97 39.12
CA GLU A 76 12.07 -14.41 40.47
C GLU A 76 13.34 -15.26 40.43
N SER A 77 13.46 -16.19 39.48
CA SER A 77 14.64 -17.06 39.34
C SER A 77 15.92 -16.29 38.96
N GLU A 78 15.77 -15.21 38.20
CA GLU A 78 16.89 -14.39 37.72
C GLU A 78 17.12 -13.15 38.59
N SER A 79 16.42 -13.05 39.74
CA SER A 79 16.51 -11.92 40.69
C SER A 79 16.22 -10.55 40.06
N ILE A 80 15.27 -10.52 39.13
CA ILE A 80 14.85 -9.30 38.44
C ILE A 80 13.64 -8.72 39.17
N PRO A 81 13.67 -7.43 39.55
CA PRO A 81 12.57 -6.81 40.27
C PRO A 81 11.31 -6.81 39.41
N LEU A 82 10.22 -7.29 39.98
CA LEU A 82 8.90 -7.23 39.35
C LEU A 82 8.37 -5.78 39.42
N PRO A 83 7.69 -5.30 38.37
CA PRO A 83 7.04 -4.00 38.38
C PRO A 83 5.97 -3.91 39.47
N THR A 84 5.89 -2.76 40.14
CA THR A 84 4.90 -2.52 41.17
C THR A 84 3.53 -2.23 40.54
N LYS A 85 2.45 -2.49 41.27
CA LYS A 85 1.09 -2.08 40.85
C LYS A 85 1.00 -0.57 40.56
N ALA A 86 1.72 0.25 41.32
CA ALA A 86 1.81 1.69 41.09
C ALA A 86 2.43 2.03 39.73
N ASP A 87 3.51 1.34 39.33
CA ASP A 87 4.17 1.54 38.04
C ASP A 87 3.25 1.18 36.88
N ALA A 88 2.48 0.10 37.03
CA ALA A 88 1.48 -0.31 36.04
C ALA A 88 0.36 0.73 35.90
N GLN A 89 -0.14 1.28 37.02
CA GLN A 89 -1.15 2.33 37.01
C GLN A 89 -0.64 3.64 36.42
N HIS A 90 0.59 4.05 36.75
CA HIS A 90 1.23 5.21 36.15
C HIS A 90 1.35 5.03 34.64
N LYS A 91 1.86 3.88 34.19
CA LYS A 91 2.02 3.64 32.76
C LYS A 91 0.69 3.56 32.01
N ALA A 92 -0.37 3.05 32.64
CA ALA A 92 -1.71 3.06 32.06
C ALA A 92 -2.23 4.50 31.89
N LYS A 93 -1.98 5.40 32.86
CA LYS A 93 -2.30 6.83 32.72
C LYS A 93 -1.51 7.48 31.60
N ASP A 94 -0.21 7.21 31.48
CA ASP A 94 0.63 7.75 30.41
C ASP A 94 0.08 7.35 29.03
N ILE A 95 -0.38 6.10 28.87
CA ILE A 95 -0.95 5.61 27.61
C ILE A 95 -2.28 6.33 27.31
N ALA A 96 -3.16 6.45 28.30
CA ALA A 96 -4.43 7.17 28.13
C ALA A 96 -4.23 8.65 27.78
N GLN A 97 -3.21 9.30 28.37
CA GLN A 97 -2.83 10.67 28.02
C GLN A 97 -2.27 10.77 26.61
N ALA A 98 -1.44 9.82 26.19
CA ALA A 98 -0.90 9.79 24.83
C ALA A 98 -1.99 9.55 23.78
N GLU A 99 -3.03 8.78 24.09
CA GLU A 99 -4.18 8.55 23.21
C GLU A 99 -5.08 9.79 23.08
N ALA A 100 -5.26 10.54 24.16
CA ALA A 100 -6.02 11.79 24.17
C ALA A 100 -5.23 13.01 23.66
N HIS A 101 -3.95 12.83 23.31
CA HIS A 101 -3.09 13.93 22.87
C HIS A 101 -3.54 14.47 21.51
N ILE A 102 -3.79 15.78 21.45
CA ILE A 102 -4.10 16.47 20.20
C ILE A 102 -2.80 16.92 19.56
N PHE A 103 -2.51 16.38 18.38
CA PHE A 103 -1.30 16.71 17.64
C PHE A 103 -1.31 18.17 17.15
N THR A 104 -0.17 18.82 17.30
CA THR A 104 0.08 20.16 16.76
C THR A 104 0.42 20.10 15.27
N ASP A 105 0.24 21.20 14.55
CA ASP A 105 0.56 21.30 13.12
C ASP A 105 2.03 20.96 12.81
N GLU A 106 2.95 21.35 13.71
CA GLU A 106 4.37 21.03 13.60
C GLU A 106 4.62 19.53 13.71
N GLU A 107 3.98 18.85 14.67
CA GLU A 107 4.08 17.40 14.84
C GLU A 107 3.50 16.65 13.66
N ILE A 108 2.35 17.09 13.13
CA ILE A 108 1.73 16.50 11.94
C ILE A 108 2.68 16.60 10.75
N SER A 109 3.29 17.77 10.54
CA SER A 109 4.27 17.99 9.49
C SER A 109 5.48 17.04 9.61
N LEU A 110 5.96 16.83 10.84
CA LEU A 110 7.03 15.88 11.13
C LEU A 110 6.60 14.43 10.89
N MET A 111 5.38 14.05 11.27
CA MET A 111 4.83 12.71 11.04
C MET A 111 4.72 12.41 9.55
N VAL A 112 4.18 13.34 8.76
CA VAL A 112 4.09 13.21 7.30
C VAL A 112 5.48 13.07 6.69
N LYS A 113 6.44 13.91 7.10
CA LYS A 113 7.82 13.85 6.61
C LYS A 113 8.46 12.50 6.91
N LYS A 114 8.27 11.95 8.11
CA LYS A 114 8.76 10.61 8.48
C LYS A 114 8.09 9.50 7.67
N LYS A 115 6.77 9.57 7.49
CA LYS A 115 6.02 8.59 6.67
C LYS A 115 6.48 8.62 5.21
N MET A 116 6.79 9.80 4.66
CA MET A 116 7.32 9.95 3.30
C MET A 116 8.74 9.41 3.12
N GLN A 117 9.58 9.41 4.17
CA GLN A 117 10.93 8.84 4.11
C GLN A 117 10.91 7.32 3.97
N LEU A 118 9.83 6.66 4.40
CA LEU A 118 9.68 5.21 4.30
C LEU A 118 9.23 4.80 2.89
N PRO A 119 10.06 4.05 2.14
CA PRO A 119 9.71 3.65 0.78
C PRO A 119 8.44 2.80 0.77
N GLY A 120 7.40 3.29 0.08
CA GLY A 120 6.11 2.61 -0.07
C GLY A 120 5.14 2.77 1.11
N ALA A 121 5.43 3.61 2.12
CA ALA A 121 4.50 3.87 3.22
C ALA A 121 3.40 4.88 2.86
N VAL A 122 3.69 5.84 1.96
CA VAL A 122 2.70 6.73 1.37
C VAL A 122 2.43 6.26 -0.05
N PRO A 123 1.17 6.00 -0.44
CA PRO A 123 0.81 5.80 -1.84
C PRO A 123 1.20 7.06 -2.62
N ARG A 124 2.26 6.96 -3.44
CA ARG A 124 2.69 8.08 -4.28
C ARG A 124 1.55 8.36 -5.27
N ASN A 125 0.90 9.51 -5.15
CA ASN A 125 -0.15 9.91 -6.06
C ASN A 125 0.48 10.41 -7.37
N PHE A 126 0.85 9.45 -8.22
CA PHE A 126 1.48 9.71 -9.51
C PHE A 126 0.63 10.63 -10.40
N ALA A 127 -0.70 10.58 -10.30
CA ALA A 127 -1.59 11.47 -11.06
C ALA A 127 -1.48 12.93 -10.62
N ALA A 128 -1.41 13.19 -9.31
CA ALA A 128 -1.22 14.54 -8.78
C ALA A 128 0.15 15.09 -9.16
N GLU A 129 1.21 14.29 -9.02
CA GLU A 129 2.56 14.70 -9.42
C GLU A 129 2.65 14.96 -10.93
N LYS A 130 2.05 14.09 -11.75
CA LYS A 130 1.96 14.27 -13.20
C LYS A 130 1.26 15.58 -13.56
N SER A 131 0.13 15.89 -12.91
CA SER A 131 -0.60 17.15 -13.12
C SER A 131 0.26 18.38 -12.79
N VAL A 132 1.04 18.33 -11.70
CA VAL A 132 1.96 19.41 -11.32
C VAL A 132 3.09 19.58 -12.34
N LEU A 133 3.70 18.49 -12.81
CA LEU A 133 4.76 18.54 -13.82
C LEU A 133 4.25 19.03 -15.17
N ILE A 134 3.05 18.63 -15.59
CA ILE A 134 2.42 19.12 -16.82
C ILE A 134 2.23 20.63 -16.75
N LYS A 135 1.71 21.17 -15.63
CA LYS A 135 1.56 22.61 -15.43
C LYS A 135 2.91 23.33 -15.51
N LYS A 136 3.95 22.82 -14.84
CA LYS A 136 5.31 23.40 -14.91
C LYS A 136 5.88 23.38 -16.33
N LEU A 137 5.65 22.30 -17.08
CA LEU A 137 6.07 22.17 -18.48
C LEU A 137 5.37 23.21 -19.37
N HIS A 138 4.07 23.46 -19.16
CA HIS A 138 3.36 24.54 -19.87
C HIS A 138 3.96 25.92 -19.58
N LEU A 139 4.30 26.20 -18.32
CA LEU A 139 4.96 27.46 -17.94
C LEU A 139 6.37 27.57 -18.53
N ALA A 140 7.17 26.51 -18.49
CA ALA A 140 8.51 26.49 -19.09
C ALA A 140 8.46 26.69 -20.61
N LYS A 141 7.47 26.09 -21.29
CA LYS A 141 7.19 26.31 -22.72
C LYS A 141 6.79 27.75 -23.02
N ALA A 142 5.97 28.36 -22.17
CA ALA A 142 5.57 29.76 -22.32
C ALA A 142 6.76 30.71 -22.14
N ASN A 143 7.69 30.39 -21.24
CA ASN A 143 8.89 31.18 -20.97
C ASN A 143 10.05 30.90 -21.95
N GLY A 144 9.94 29.87 -22.80
CA GLY A 144 10.97 29.51 -23.78
C GLY A 144 12.24 28.87 -23.20
N ASP A 145 12.21 28.43 -21.94
CA ASP A 145 13.36 27.80 -21.28
C ASP A 145 13.51 26.34 -21.72
N ARG A 146 14.36 26.11 -22.73
CA ARG A 146 14.57 24.76 -23.32
C ARG A 146 15.17 23.77 -22.35
N ALA A 147 16.07 24.20 -21.45
CA ALA A 147 16.70 23.29 -20.49
C ALA A 147 15.66 22.75 -19.50
N ALA A 148 14.83 23.64 -18.95
CA ALA A 148 13.75 23.25 -18.04
C ALA A 148 12.69 22.37 -18.73
N ILE A 149 12.38 22.60 -20.00
CA ILE A 149 11.44 21.75 -20.76
C ILE A 149 11.96 20.33 -20.88
N ASP A 150 13.23 20.15 -21.23
CA ASP A 150 13.84 18.83 -21.41
C ASP A 150 13.87 18.08 -20.07
N ASP A 151 14.30 18.73 -19.00
CA ASP A 151 14.34 18.15 -17.64
C ASP A 151 12.95 17.71 -17.15
N ILE A 152 11.95 18.60 -17.25
CA ILE A 152 10.58 18.29 -16.82
C ILE A 152 9.97 17.19 -17.70
N SER A 153 10.29 17.16 -19.00
CA SER A 153 9.81 16.10 -19.90
C SER A 153 10.40 14.73 -19.56
N ASN A 154 11.66 14.68 -19.14
CA ASN A 154 12.32 13.45 -18.69
C ASN A 154 11.69 12.94 -17.39
N GLN A 155 11.41 13.82 -16.43
CA GLN A 155 10.69 13.48 -15.20
C GLN A 155 9.28 12.93 -15.50
N LEU A 156 8.58 13.50 -16.48
CA LEU A 156 7.24 13.05 -16.88
C LEU A 156 7.29 11.64 -17.49
N ARG A 157 8.29 11.36 -18.34
CA ARG A 157 8.50 10.01 -18.92
C ARG A 157 8.83 8.98 -17.85
N GLU A 158 9.65 9.34 -16.85
CA GLU A 158 9.97 8.44 -15.74
C GLU A 158 8.72 8.08 -14.93
N ILE A 159 7.88 9.07 -14.60
CA ILE A 159 6.60 8.83 -13.91
C ILE A 159 5.70 7.92 -14.75
N ASP A 160 5.57 8.17 -16.05
CA ASP A 160 4.74 7.34 -16.93
C ASP A 160 5.25 5.90 -17.02
N ALA A 161 6.57 5.69 -17.09
CA ALA A 161 7.17 4.36 -17.06
C ALA A 161 6.91 3.63 -15.72
N ILE A 162 6.97 4.32 -14.59
CA ILE A 162 6.67 3.74 -13.27
C ILE A 162 5.19 3.38 -13.15
N VAL A 163 4.29 4.24 -13.65
CA VAL A 163 2.84 3.98 -13.67
C VAL A 163 2.53 2.78 -14.54
N GLU A 164 3.07 2.73 -15.76
CA GLU A 164 2.92 1.57 -16.65
C GLU A 164 3.43 0.29 -16.00
N ALA A 165 4.65 0.31 -15.44
CA ALA A 165 5.22 -0.85 -14.75
C ALA A 165 4.33 -1.34 -13.58
N LYS A 166 3.65 -0.43 -12.89
CA LYS A 166 2.76 -0.77 -11.77
C LYS A 166 1.37 -1.24 -12.21
N VAL A 167 0.86 -0.75 -13.33
CA VAL A 167 -0.42 -1.19 -13.93
C VAL A 167 -0.28 -2.58 -14.54
N PHE A 168 0.87 -2.90 -15.14
CA PHE A 168 1.12 -4.21 -15.75
C PHE A 168 1.77 -5.23 -14.79
N GLY A 169 2.38 -4.78 -13.69
CA GLY A 169 3.04 -5.60 -12.66
C GLY A 169 2.12 -6.01 -11.51
N GLY A 170 0.98 -6.62 -11.81
CA GLY A 170 0.11 -7.23 -10.80
C GLY A 170 0.83 -8.34 -10.02
N ASP A 171 0.75 -8.24 -8.69
CA ASP A 171 0.98 -9.16 -7.55
C ASP A 171 1.62 -10.57 -7.73
N ASP A 172 2.54 -10.76 -8.68
CA ASP A 172 3.26 -12.03 -8.85
C ASP A 172 4.75 -11.80 -8.59
N GLY A 173 5.19 -12.06 -7.35
CA GLY A 173 6.54 -11.83 -6.83
C GLY A 173 7.69 -12.61 -7.48
N ASN A 174 7.63 -12.95 -8.77
CA ASN A 174 8.69 -13.69 -9.47
C ASN A 174 8.73 -13.46 -11.00
N SER A 175 8.98 -12.25 -11.52
CA SER A 175 9.27 -12.10 -12.96
C SER A 175 10.04 -10.84 -13.43
N THR A 176 10.69 -10.07 -12.55
CA THR A 176 11.49 -8.89 -12.99
C THR A 176 12.73 -9.25 -13.83
N ALA A 177 13.13 -10.53 -13.88
CA ALA A 177 14.25 -11.00 -14.71
C ALA A 177 13.88 -11.32 -16.18
N ALA A 178 12.59 -11.39 -16.54
CA ALA A 178 12.18 -11.88 -17.86
C ALA A 178 12.16 -10.78 -18.96
N PHE A 179 11.84 -9.54 -18.61
CA PHE A 179 11.71 -8.46 -19.60
C PHE A 179 13.04 -7.79 -19.98
N ALA A 180 14.05 -7.81 -19.09
CA ALA A 180 15.37 -7.29 -19.40
C ALA A 180 16.11 -8.11 -20.49
N ARG A 181 15.76 -9.39 -20.67
CA ARG A 181 16.44 -10.29 -21.63
C ARG A 181 15.90 -10.21 -23.06
N ARG A 182 14.81 -9.48 -23.32
CA ARG A 182 14.17 -9.45 -24.66
C ARG A 182 14.61 -8.29 -25.56
N ARG A 183 15.38 -7.33 -25.03
CA ARG A 183 15.90 -6.19 -25.81
C ARG A 183 17.28 -6.42 -26.45
N GLU A 184 18.00 -7.48 -26.07
CA GLU A 184 19.35 -7.77 -26.61
C GLU A 184 19.39 -8.83 -27.72
N GLY A 185 18.25 -9.44 -28.10
CA GLY A 185 18.20 -10.54 -29.08
C GLY A 185 17.78 -10.16 -30.51
N GLY A 186 17.70 -8.88 -30.84
CA GLY A 186 17.07 -8.39 -32.09
C GLY A 186 17.97 -8.27 -33.33
N ASP A 187 19.29 -8.33 -33.19
CA ASP A 187 20.21 -7.84 -34.24
C ASP A 187 21.11 -8.90 -34.93
N THR A 188 20.93 -10.20 -34.72
CA THR A 188 21.79 -11.23 -35.35
C THR A 188 21.17 -12.05 -36.48
N MET A 189 20.06 -11.61 -37.09
CA MET A 189 19.38 -12.36 -38.18
C MET A 189 19.71 -11.91 -39.62
N LEU A 190 20.65 -10.97 -39.82
CA LEU A 190 20.98 -10.44 -41.16
C LEU A 190 22.39 -10.82 -41.68
N ALA A 191 23.20 -11.52 -40.88
CA ALA A 191 24.60 -11.82 -41.22
C ALA A 191 24.94 -13.29 -41.53
N SER A 192 23.98 -14.22 -41.50
CA SER A 192 24.21 -15.66 -41.78
C SER A 192 23.40 -16.17 -42.97
N ALA A 193 23.58 -15.55 -44.14
CA ALA A 193 22.99 -16.00 -45.41
C ALA A 193 24.04 -16.36 -46.49
N MET A 194 25.32 -16.55 -46.12
CA MET A 194 26.34 -17.06 -47.04
C MET A 194 27.21 -18.12 -46.36
N GLY A 195 26.91 -19.39 -46.61
CA GLY A 195 27.83 -20.50 -46.37
C GLY A 195 27.19 -21.72 -45.70
N GLY A 196 26.97 -22.79 -46.46
CA GLY A 196 26.62 -24.09 -45.87
C GLY A 196 26.01 -25.07 -46.86
N LYS A 197 26.80 -26.04 -47.30
CA LYS A 197 26.50 -27.07 -48.30
C LYS A 197 25.66 -28.24 -47.72
N ASN A 198 24.86 -28.85 -48.61
CA ASN A 198 24.49 -30.27 -48.75
C ASN A 198 24.16 -31.13 -47.52
N ILE A 199 22.90 -31.60 -47.43
CA ILE A 199 22.57 -32.99 -47.02
C ILE A 199 21.40 -33.51 -47.88
N PHE A 200 21.54 -34.76 -48.35
CA PHE A 200 20.74 -35.48 -49.34
C PHE A 200 19.88 -36.58 -48.66
N LYS A 201 18.79 -37.01 -49.34
CA LYS A 201 17.89 -38.20 -49.13
C LYS A 201 16.72 -37.99 -48.14
N ASN A 202 15.46 -38.34 -48.43
CA ASN A 202 14.88 -39.30 -49.40
C ASN A 202 13.43 -38.90 -49.84
N PRO A 203 12.87 -39.53 -50.89
CA PRO A 203 11.72 -39.04 -51.67
C PRO A 203 10.37 -39.68 -51.28
N GLY A 204 9.26 -39.01 -51.60
CA GLY A 204 7.91 -39.56 -51.41
C GLY A 204 6.78 -38.66 -51.88
N LEU A 205 6.52 -38.70 -53.19
CA LEU A 205 5.20 -38.69 -53.86
C LEU A 205 4.02 -37.95 -53.18
N LEU A 206 3.56 -36.82 -53.77
CA LEU A 206 2.21 -36.68 -54.32
C LEU A 206 2.05 -35.32 -55.04
N GLU A 207 1.78 -35.37 -56.33
CA GLU A 207 1.27 -34.24 -57.12
C GLU A 207 -0.13 -33.81 -56.64
N ARG A 208 -0.46 -32.52 -56.77
CA ARG A 208 -1.46 -32.03 -57.75
C ARG A 208 -1.82 -30.54 -57.58
N LYS A 209 -1.93 -29.90 -58.76
CA LYS A 209 -2.83 -28.81 -59.16
C LYS A 209 -2.57 -27.35 -58.70
N ARG A 210 -2.11 -26.55 -59.67
CA ARG A 210 -2.48 -25.13 -59.88
C ARG A 210 -3.87 -25.05 -60.56
N PRO A 211 -4.59 -23.92 -60.44
CA PRO A 211 -4.54 -22.82 -61.45
C PRO A 211 -4.52 -21.41 -60.78
N ALA A 212 -3.85 -20.35 -61.24
CA ALA A 212 -3.83 -19.57 -62.49
C ALA A 212 -4.93 -18.48 -62.62
N ALA A 213 -4.46 -17.23 -62.88
CA ALA A 213 -5.14 -15.99 -63.35
C ALA A 213 -6.09 -15.27 -62.36
N GLY A 214 -6.17 -13.94 -62.24
CA GLY A 214 -5.68 -12.78 -63.00
C GLY A 214 -6.26 -11.46 -62.39
N PRO A 215 -6.00 -10.26 -62.97
CA PRO A 215 -5.76 -9.01 -62.23
C PRO A 215 -6.81 -7.88 -62.44
N GLY A 216 -6.65 -6.73 -61.74
CA GLY A 216 -7.27 -5.43 -62.12
C GLY A 216 -7.62 -4.52 -60.93
N VAL A 217 -6.84 -3.47 -60.61
CA VAL A 217 -6.98 -2.05 -61.06
C VAL A 217 -8.06 -1.28 -60.28
N SER A 218 -7.66 -0.45 -59.32
CA SER A 218 -7.56 1.04 -59.37
C SER A 218 -8.89 1.78 -59.49
N GLN A 219 -9.19 2.69 -58.55
CA GLN A 219 -9.14 4.14 -58.83
C GLN A 219 -9.41 5.01 -57.60
N VAL A 220 -8.78 6.19 -57.66
CA VAL A 220 -8.82 7.35 -56.77
C VAL A 220 -9.73 8.41 -57.41
N GLY A 221 -10.39 9.25 -56.60
CA GLY A 221 -11.01 10.51 -57.02
C GLY A 221 -12.07 10.98 -56.02
N THR A 222 -11.73 11.87 -55.07
CA THR A 222 -11.97 13.34 -55.12
C THR A 222 -13.45 13.72 -55.24
N ASP A 223 -14.01 14.36 -54.21
CA ASP A 223 -14.38 15.78 -54.34
C ASP A 223 -14.82 16.45 -53.03
N SER A 224 -14.64 17.77 -53.00
CA SER A 224 -14.89 18.70 -51.90
C SER A 224 -16.31 19.27 -51.97
N GLY A 225 -16.91 19.64 -50.84
CA GLY A 225 -18.14 20.45 -50.88
C GLY A 225 -18.90 20.59 -49.56
N ALA A 226 -18.78 21.77 -48.95
CA ALA A 226 -19.41 22.17 -47.70
C ALA A 226 -20.94 22.16 -47.71
N ARG A 227 -21.59 21.92 -46.55
CA ARG A 227 -22.81 22.60 -46.10
C ARG A 227 -22.92 22.67 -44.57
N LEU A 228 -23.04 23.90 -44.05
CA LEU A 228 -23.57 24.22 -42.72
C LEU A 228 -25.04 23.77 -42.62
N GLY A 229 -25.44 23.20 -41.49
CA GLY A 229 -26.81 22.80 -41.20
C GLY A 229 -27.03 22.57 -39.70
N THR A 230 -27.62 23.59 -39.09
CA THR A 230 -28.42 23.74 -37.86
C THR A 230 -28.87 22.50 -37.06
N LEU A 231 -28.59 22.56 -35.75
CA LEU A 231 -29.43 22.26 -34.56
C LEU A 231 -30.65 21.32 -34.71
N ALA A 232 -30.61 20.14 -34.08
CA ALA A 232 -31.75 19.48 -33.39
C ALA A 232 -31.31 18.22 -32.60
N ASP A 233 -31.76 18.15 -31.35
CA ASP A 233 -32.16 16.97 -30.57
C ASP A 233 -31.22 15.76 -30.39
N ILE A 234 -30.60 15.70 -29.20
CA ILE A 234 -30.17 14.45 -28.56
C ILE A 234 -31.15 14.15 -27.42
N PRO A 235 -31.95 13.06 -27.46
CA PRO A 235 -32.76 12.62 -26.33
C PRO A 235 -31.91 11.74 -25.40
N GLY A 236 -31.98 11.96 -24.07
CA GLY A 236 -31.46 10.96 -23.12
C GLY A 236 -30.90 11.37 -21.76
N LEU A 237 -31.14 12.59 -21.26
CA LEU A 237 -30.76 12.93 -19.87
C LEU A 237 -31.96 13.52 -19.12
N SER A 238 -32.76 12.62 -18.52
CA SER A 238 -33.73 12.99 -17.48
C SER A 238 -32.97 13.35 -16.21
N PHE A 239 -32.99 14.64 -15.88
CA PHE A 239 -32.62 15.19 -14.58
C PHE A 239 -33.67 14.75 -13.55
N ALA A 240 -33.27 14.01 -12.52
CA ALA A 240 -34.11 13.76 -11.35
C ALA A 240 -34.06 14.98 -10.40
N PRO A 241 -35.20 15.48 -9.90
CA PRO A 241 -35.23 16.65 -9.03
C PRO A 241 -34.95 16.30 -7.55
N ALA A 242 -34.41 17.32 -6.89
CA ALA A 242 -34.07 17.49 -5.47
C ALA A 242 -34.93 16.72 -4.45
N GLY A 243 -34.25 16.07 -3.51
CA GLY A 243 -34.83 15.56 -2.28
C GLY A 243 -35.06 16.68 -1.23
N PRO A 244 -36.05 16.51 -0.32
CA PRO A 244 -36.47 17.54 0.62
C PRO A 244 -35.50 17.72 1.82
N PRO A 245 -35.54 18.88 2.49
CA PRO A 245 -34.53 19.29 3.48
C PRO A 245 -34.75 18.69 4.88
N LEU A 246 -33.66 18.64 5.64
CA LEU A 246 -33.58 18.24 7.05
C LEU A 246 -34.36 19.20 7.97
N PRO A 247 -34.95 18.72 9.09
CA PRO A 247 -35.56 19.59 10.09
C PRO A 247 -34.55 20.17 11.09
N ASP A 248 -34.85 21.41 11.50
CA ASP A 248 -34.11 22.26 12.43
C ASP A 248 -34.11 21.77 13.88
N LEU A 249 -33.03 22.15 14.57
CA LEU A 249 -32.75 21.94 15.98
C LEU A 249 -33.38 23.07 16.81
N VAL A 250 -34.41 22.76 17.62
CA VAL A 250 -34.88 23.66 18.70
C VAL A 250 -35.10 22.87 19.98
N ALA A 251 -34.57 23.44 21.06
CA ALA A 251 -34.60 22.96 22.43
C ALA A 251 -36.00 22.87 23.04
N ALA A 252 -36.19 21.88 23.93
CA ALA A 252 -37.05 22.01 25.11
C ALA A 252 -36.56 20.99 26.17
N ALA A 253 -36.27 21.53 27.35
CA ALA A 253 -36.11 20.77 28.58
C ALA A 253 -37.48 20.27 29.04
N GLU A 254 -37.52 19.11 29.69
CA GLU A 254 -38.50 18.79 30.73
C GLU A 254 -37.95 17.62 31.56
N ASP A 255 -37.86 17.88 32.86
CA ASP A 255 -37.59 16.95 33.95
C ASP A 255 -38.76 15.97 34.10
N ASP A 256 -38.50 14.72 34.52
CA ASP A 256 -39.37 13.98 35.44
C ASP A 256 -38.64 12.74 35.97
N ASP A 257 -38.58 12.68 37.31
CA ASP A 257 -38.09 11.58 38.15
C ASP A 257 -38.98 10.33 38.06
N ASP A 258 -38.41 9.12 38.05
CA ASP A 258 -38.97 7.96 38.79
C ASP A 258 -37.95 6.82 38.99
N ASP A 259 -38.03 6.20 40.16
CA ASP A 259 -37.16 5.20 40.77
C ASP A 259 -37.34 3.78 40.19
N GLY A 260 -36.31 2.90 40.33
CA GLY A 260 -36.56 1.44 40.42
C GLY A 260 -35.55 0.49 39.77
N ASP A 261 -34.62 0.01 40.59
CA ASP A 261 -34.02 -1.33 40.72
C ASP A 261 -34.00 -2.37 39.56
N GLY A 262 -32.82 -3.00 39.39
CA GLY A 262 -32.69 -4.41 38.99
C GLY A 262 -32.31 -4.72 37.54
N GLY A 263 -31.04 -5.08 37.26
CA GLY A 263 -30.68 -5.62 35.95
C GLY A 263 -29.19 -5.85 35.69
N VAL A 264 -28.71 -7.01 36.11
CA VAL A 264 -27.36 -7.53 35.89
C VAL A 264 -27.18 -8.00 34.43
N LEU A 265 -26.00 -7.71 33.85
CA LEU A 265 -25.39 -8.29 32.64
C LEU A 265 -26.04 -7.99 31.27
N ASP A 266 -25.48 -7.00 30.56
CA ASP A 266 -25.10 -7.19 29.15
C ASP A 266 -24.19 -6.04 28.66
N LEU A 267 -22.87 -6.29 28.65
CA LEU A 267 -21.89 -5.41 28.01
C LEU A 267 -20.89 -6.25 27.20
N TYR A 268 -21.41 -6.91 26.18
CA TYR A 268 -20.64 -7.39 25.03
C TYR A 268 -21.20 -6.74 23.77
N LYS A 269 -20.55 -5.66 23.33
CA LYS A 269 -20.38 -5.23 21.92
C LYS A 269 -19.74 -3.84 21.89
N SER A 270 -18.41 -3.80 21.97
CA SER A 270 -17.58 -2.85 21.22
C SER A 270 -16.12 -3.13 21.55
N ALA A 271 -15.45 -3.87 20.66
CA ALA A 271 -14.00 -3.95 20.67
C ALA A 271 -13.49 -2.79 19.79
N PRO A 272 -12.71 -1.82 20.31
CA PRO A 272 -12.06 -0.84 19.47
C PRO A 272 -10.84 -1.45 18.79
N LYS A 273 -10.78 -1.24 17.47
CA LYS A 273 -9.65 -1.59 16.60
C LYS A 273 -8.42 -0.80 17.06
N LEU A 274 -7.30 -1.50 17.21
CA LEU A 274 -5.98 -0.86 17.35
C LEU A 274 -5.67 -0.10 16.06
N ASP A 275 -5.78 1.22 16.10
CA ASP A 275 -5.24 2.10 15.06
C ASP A 275 -3.72 2.16 15.23
N LEU A 276 -3.00 1.58 14.28
CA LEU A 276 -1.54 1.45 14.28
C LEU A 276 -0.84 2.55 13.45
N ASP A 277 -1.47 3.71 13.28
CA ASP A 277 -0.81 4.88 12.70
C ASP A 277 0.04 5.62 13.76
N LEU A 278 1.19 5.02 14.17
CA LEU A 278 2.22 5.65 15.02
C LEU A 278 3.69 5.32 14.63
#